data_AF-A0A0B6YVL5-F1
#
_entry.id   AF-A0A0B6YVL5-F1
#
_cell.length_a   1.000
_cell.length_b   1.000
_cell.length_c   1.000
_cell.angle_alpha   90.00
_cell.angle_beta   90.00
_cell.angle_gamma   90.00
#
_symmetry.space_group_name_H-M   'P 1'
#
loop_
_entity.id
_entity.type
_entity.pdbx_description
1 polymer ?
#
loop_
_entity_poly.entity_id
_entity_poly.type
_entity_poly.pdbx_seq_one_letter_code
_entity_poly.pdbx_strand_id
1 'polypeptide(L)'
;NLLVMGLLDDDDLNHLLCLIEPAVFDETAVKTGPATKGLLKMQLEEPVKLEVCRILQHLCDTQLRHRVESIIAFSDDFVANCQNDQLRRYIEIKHTDMPSAVAAKKTKEFRCPPKEQMRALLSFKDNDDESNEQSCPCRDDIKSSLKNFQDELLEHCKMPQLKEDATAIELEAPPSPSLSQKLMALVWRIKKDESTTSLNSEKLPDCMQKLTTATMVRWAEESFIAN
;
A
#
# COMPACT_ATOMS: atom_id res chain seq x y z
N ASN A 1 15.30 -21.40 8.94
CA ASN A 1 16.21 -21.59 7.77
C ASN A 1 15.49 -21.91 6.47
N LEU A 2 14.70 -22.99 6.36
CA LEU A 2 14.01 -23.33 5.09
C LEU A 2 13.09 -22.22 4.56
N LEU A 3 12.34 -21.57 5.47
CA LEU A 3 11.49 -20.41 5.17
C LEU A 3 12.28 -19.28 4.49
N VAL A 4 13.41 -18.87 5.07
CA VAL A 4 14.26 -17.78 4.54
C VAL A 4 14.93 -18.18 3.22
N MET A 5 15.22 -19.47 3.04
CA MET A 5 15.79 -20.00 1.79
C MET A 5 14.75 -20.16 0.67
N GLY A 6 13.46 -19.88 0.93
CA GLY A 6 12.40 -20.01 -0.08
C GLY A 6 12.16 -21.46 -0.52
N LEU A 7 12.42 -22.43 0.37
CA LEU A 7 12.25 -23.86 0.07
C LEU A 7 10.88 -24.41 0.51
N LEU A 8 10.03 -23.58 1.10
CA LEU A 8 8.67 -23.93 1.46
C LEU A 8 7.74 -23.61 0.29
N ASP A 9 6.84 -24.52 -0.02
CA ASP A 9 5.76 -24.28 -0.97
C ASP A 9 4.56 -23.56 -0.33
N ASP A 10 3.54 -23.28 -1.12
CA ASP A 10 2.36 -22.54 -0.67
C ASP A 10 1.57 -23.32 0.41
N ASP A 11 1.55 -24.64 0.34
CA ASP A 11 0.88 -25.51 1.31
C ASP A 11 1.62 -25.50 2.65
N ASP A 12 2.95 -25.58 2.61
CA ASP A 12 3.83 -25.45 3.78
C ASP A 12 3.68 -24.08 4.45
N LEU A 13 3.65 -23.00 3.65
CA LEU A 13 3.46 -21.64 4.14
C LEU A 13 2.07 -21.46 4.76
N ASN A 14 1.03 -21.98 4.13
CA ASN A 14 -0.32 -21.94 4.66
C ASN A 14 -0.41 -22.70 5.99
N HIS A 15 0.22 -23.87 6.08
CA HIS A 15 0.28 -24.64 7.33
C HIS A 15 1.00 -23.87 8.44
N LEU A 16 2.14 -23.23 8.12
CA LEU A 16 2.88 -22.38 9.06
C LEU A 16 2.01 -21.21 9.57
N LEU A 17 1.29 -20.53 8.68
CA LEU A 17 0.40 -19.43 9.05
C LEU A 17 -0.74 -19.90 9.96
N CYS A 18 -1.33 -21.06 9.65
CA CYS A 18 -2.35 -21.70 10.49
C CYS A 18 -1.81 -22.05 11.89
N LEU A 19 -0.53 -22.43 12.03
CA LEU A 19 0.09 -22.67 13.34
C LEU A 19 0.30 -21.39 14.15
N ILE A 20 0.64 -20.28 13.48
CA ILE A 20 0.89 -18.98 14.13
C ILE A 20 -0.41 -18.43 14.73
N GLU A 21 -1.46 -18.30 13.92
CA GLU A 21 -2.77 -17.83 14.35
C GLU A 21 -3.87 -18.53 13.53
N PRO A 22 -4.37 -19.68 13.98
CA PRO A 22 -5.39 -20.46 13.26
C PRO A 22 -6.66 -19.64 13.03
N ALA A 23 -7.01 -18.75 13.96
CA ALA A 23 -8.22 -17.96 13.84
C ALA A 23 -8.20 -17.02 12.61
N VAL A 24 -7.01 -16.59 12.18
CA VAL A 24 -6.83 -15.67 11.04
C VAL A 24 -6.62 -16.43 9.73
N PHE A 25 -5.91 -17.57 9.77
CA PHE A 25 -5.41 -18.23 8.56
C PHE A 25 -6.06 -19.59 8.24
N ASP A 26 -6.77 -20.21 9.19
CA ASP A 26 -7.45 -21.48 8.97
C ASP A 26 -8.94 -21.25 8.64
N GLU A 27 -9.27 -21.29 7.34
CA GLU A 27 -10.65 -21.15 6.83
C GLU A 27 -11.62 -22.22 7.39
N THR A 28 -11.10 -23.36 7.85
CA THR A 28 -11.91 -24.46 8.41
C THR A 28 -12.15 -24.25 9.92
N ALA A 29 -11.16 -23.78 10.68
CA ALA A 29 -11.31 -23.45 12.09
C ALA A 29 -12.30 -22.30 12.34
N VAL A 30 -12.44 -21.36 11.40
CA VAL A 30 -13.46 -20.29 11.45
C VAL A 30 -14.89 -20.86 11.48
N LYS A 31 -15.13 -22.07 10.95
CA LYS A 31 -16.49 -22.67 10.83
C LYS A 31 -16.84 -23.66 11.94
N THR A 32 -15.86 -24.26 12.62
CA THR A 32 -16.08 -25.30 13.65
C THR A 32 -15.77 -24.88 15.09
N GLY A 33 -15.42 -23.61 15.31
CA GLY A 33 -15.08 -23.07 16.63
C GLY A 33 -13.61 -23.34 17.02
N PRO A 34 -13.03 -22.52 17.91
CA PRO A 34 -11.58 -22.47 18.13
C PRO A 34 -11.12 -23.65 19.00
N ALA A 35 -10.90 -24.82 18.39
CA ALA A 35 -10.37 -25.98 19.11
C ALA A 35 -8.84 -25.92 19.32
N THR A 36 -8.11 -25.13 18.51
CA THR A 36 -6.64 -25.06 18.53
C THR A 36 -6.15 -23.66 18.95
N LYS A 37 -5.34 -23.61 20.01
CA LYS A 37 -4.64 -22.37 20.41
C LYS A 37 -3.49 -22.12 19.43
N GLY A 38 -3.45 -20.95 18.82
CA GLY A 38 -2.31 -20.52 18.00
C GLY A 38 -1.05 -20.28 18.81
N LEU A 39 0.11 -20.38 18.16
CA LEU A 39 1.42 -20.17 18.79
C LEU A 39 1.50 -18.82 19.52
N LEU A 40 0.92 -17.77 18.93
CA LEU A 40 0.93 -16.42 19.50
C LEU A 40 0.07 -16.26 20.75
N LYS A 41 -0.79 -17.22 21.08
CA LYS A 41 -1.65 -17.22 22.29
C LYS A 41 -1.09 -18.08 23.42
N MET A 42 0.01 -18.78 23.18
CA MET A 42 0.69 -19.59 24.19
C MET A 42 1.59 -18.72 25.07
N GLN A 43 1.88 -19.20 26.28
CA GLN A 43 2.97 -18.64 27.09
C GLN A 43 4.28 -19.20 26.56
N LEU A 44 5.11 -18.32 25.98
CA LEU A 44 6.39 -18.65 25.38
C LEU A 44 7.52 -18.10 26.26
N GLU A 45 8.59 -18.88 26.41
CA GLU A 45 9.83 -18.37 27.00
C GLU A 45 10.51 -17.36 26.07
N GLU A 46 11.30 -16.45 26.64
CA GLU A 46 12.00 -15.38 25.90
C GLU A 46 12.79 -15.85 24.66
N PRO A 47 13.61 -16.94 24.71
CA PRO A 47 14.32 -17.41 23.51
C PRO A 47 13.35 -17.86 22.40
N VAL A 48 12.16 -18.35 22.76
CA VAL A 48 11.14 -18.75 21.79
C VAL A 48 10.46 -17.53 21.18
N LYS A 49 10.14 -16.50 22.00
CA LYS A 49 9.61 -15.23 21.50
C LYS A 49 10.54 -14.59 20.47
N LEU A 50 11.86 -14.61 20.72
CA LEU A 50 12.85 -14.08 19.78
C LEU A 50 12.82 -14.81 18.43
N GLU A 51 12.70 -16.14 18.42
CA GLU A 51 12.61 -16.89 17.17
C GLU A 51 11.28 -16.61 16.44
N VAL A 52 10.18 -16.46 17.19
CA VAL A 52 8.89 -16.04 16.61
C VAL A 52 9.00 -14.64 15.99
N CYS A 53 9.70 -13.70 16.63
CA CYS A 53 9.95 -12.38 16.06
C CYS A 53 10.69 -12.46 14.71
N ARG A 54 11.67 -13.37 14.56
CA ARG A 54 12.37 -13.59 13.29
C ARG A 54 11.43 -14.11 12.20
N ILE A 55 10.52 -15.02 12.55
CA ILE A 55 9.50 -15.52 11.62
C ILE A 55 8.57 -14.38 11.18
N LEU A 56 8.02 -13.62 12.14
CA LEU A 56 7.13 -12.49 11.84
C LEU A 56 7.84 -11.41 11.01
N GLN A 57 9.11 -11.11 11.31
CA GLN A 57 9.92 -10.19 10.51
C GLN A 57 10.06 -10.69 9.07
N HIS A 58 10.36 -11.97 8.87
CA HIS A 58 10.49 -12.53 7.52
C HIS A 58 9.17 -12.47 6.73
N LEU A 59 8.03 -12.71 7.39
CA LEU A 59 6.71 -12.56 6.77
C LEU A 59 6.43 -11.10 6.38
N CYS A 60 6.77 -10.14 7.24
CA CYS A 60 6.66 -8.70 6.95
C CYS A 60 7.54 -8.29 5.75
N ASP A 61 8.79 -8.76 5.71
CA ASP A 61 9.71 -8.49 4.59
C ASP A 61 9.17 -9.07 3.27
N THR A 62 8.51 -10.23 3.35
CA THR A 62 7.88 -10.86 2.19
C THR A 62 6.66 -10.09 1.69
N GLN A 63 5.80 -9.60 2.58
CA GLN A 63 4.72 -8.69 2.19
C GLN A 63 5.25 -7.40 1.55
N LEU A 64 6.33 -6.83 2.09
CA LEU A 64 6.95 -5.63 1.52
C LEU A 64 7.50 -5.91 0.12
N ARG A 65 8.17 -7.05 -0.08
CA ARG A 65 8.70 -7.46 -1.38
C ARG A 65 7.59 -7.60 -2.41
N HIS A 66 6.51 -8.32 -2.09
CA HIS A 66 5.36 -8.46 -2.99
C HIS A 66 4.74 -7.11 -3.34
N ARG A 67 4.65 -6.16 -2.39
CA ARG A 67 4.19 -4.79 -2.69
C ARG A 67 5.08 -4.10 -3.72
N VAL A 68 6.40 -4.21 -3.58
CA VAL A 68 7.36 -3.63 -4.54
C VAL A 68 7.26 -4.31 -5.90
N GLU A 69 7.17 -5.64 -5.93
CA GLU A 69 7.00 -6.41 -7.17
C GLU A 69 5.71 -6.02 -7.90
N SER A 70 4.59 -5.88 -7.19
CA SER A 70 3.33 -5.40 -7.77
C SER A 70 3.44 -4.00 -8.36
N ILE A 71 4.13 -3.07 -7.69
CA ILE A 71 4.38 -1.71 -8.21
C ILE A 71 5.23 -1.76 -9.49
N ILE A 72 6.28 -2.57 -9.51
CA ILE A 72 7.15 -2.73 -10.68
C ILE A 72 6.38 -3.32 -11.85
N ALA A 73 5.66 -4.42 -11.64
CA ALA A 73 4.87 -5.09 -12.66
C ALA A 73 3.81 -4.15 -13.26
N PHE A 74 3.04 -3.46 -12.40
CA PHE A 74 2.07 -2.47 -12.84
C PHE A 74 2.72 -1.33 -13.64
N SER A 75 3.88 -0.84 -13.19
CA SER A 75 4.57 0.28 -13.84
C SER A 75 5.03 -0.07 -15.25
N ASP A 76 5.50 -1.31 -15.47
CA ASP A 76 5.95 -1.78 -16.78
C ASP A 76 4.79 -1.76 -17.80
N ASP A 77 3.66 -2.38 -17.42
CA ASP A 77 2.44 -2.41 -18.24
C ASP A 77 1.87 -1.00 -18.45
N PHE A 78 1.84 -0.17 -17.41
CA PHE A 78 1.31 1.19 -17.47
C PHE A 78 2.11 2.07 -18.42
N VAL A 79 3.45 2.00 -18.35
CA VAL A 79 4.34 2.76 -19.24
C VAL A 79 4.18 2.29 -20.68
N ALA A 80 4.11 0.99 -20.92
CA ALA A 80 3.87 0.44 -22.25
C ALA A 80 2.54 0.94 -22.83
N ASN A 81 1.46 0.96 -22.04
CA ASN A 81 0.17 1.49 -22.44
C ASN A 81 0.21 2.98 -22.76
N CYS A 82 0.88 3.78 -21.93
CA CYS A 82 1.07 5.22 -22.17
C CYS A 82 1.83 5.49 -23.48
N GLN A 83 2.90 4.73 -23.74
CA GLN A 83 3.70 4.85 -24.97
C GLN A 83 2.90 4.45 -26.21
N ASN A 84 2.10 3.38 -26.14
CA ASN A 84 1.22 2.96 -27.23
C ASN A 84 0.14 4.02 -27.54
N ASP A 85 -0.46 4.62 -26.50
CA ASP A 85 -1.44 5.70 -26.69
C ASP A 85 -0.80 6.98 -27.24
N GLN A 86 0.43 7.30 -26.81
CA GLN A 86 1.24 8.37 -27.38
C GLN A 86 1.56 8.14 -28.86
N LEU A 87 1.96 6.91 -29.24
CA LEU A 87 2.21 6.53 -30.64
C LEU A 87 0.93 6.68 -31.48
N ARG A 88 -0.21 6.24 -30.96
CA ARG A 88 -1.52 6.41 -31.62
C ARG A 88 -1.83 7.88 -31.88
N ARG A 89 -1.69 8.75 -30.87
CA ARG A 89 -1.88 10.21 -31.02
C ARG A 89 -0.93 10.81 -32.06
N TYR A 90 0.33 10.38 -32.06
CA TYR A 90 1.32 10.83 -33.02
C TYR A 90 0.92 10.48 -34.46
N ILE A 91 0.50 9.23 -34.70
CA ILE A 91 0.04 8.75 -36.00
C ILE A 91 -1.20 9.54 -36.45
N GLU A 92 -2.16 9.76 -35.55
CA GLU A 92 -3.38 10.54 -35.83
C GLU A 92 -3.07 11.95 -36.31
N ILE A 93 -2.14 12.65 -35.63
CA ILE A 93 -1.68 13.99 -36.02
C ILE A 93 -1.02 13.97 -37.40
N LYS A 94 -0.20 12.96 -37.69
CA LYS A 94 0.50 12.85 -38.98
C LYS A 94 -0.44 12.63 -40.17
N HIS A 95 -1.59 11.98 -39.95
CA HIS A 95 -2.56 11.65 -41.01
C HIS A 95 -3.71 12.66 -41.11
N THR A 96 -3.79 13.63 -40.20
CA THR A 96 -4.84 14.67 -40.19
C THR A 96 -4.27 15.97 -40.71
N ASP A 97 -4.91 16.59 -41.70
CA ASP A 97 -4.58 17.96 -42.08
C ASP A 97 -5.22 18.92 -41.07
N MET A 98 -4.40 19.72 -40.39
CA MET A 98 -4.85 20.56 -39.29
C MET A 98 -4.14 21.92 -39.29
N PRO A 99 -4.82 23.02 -38.89
CA PRO A 99 -4.21 24.35 -38.88
C PRO A 99 -2.97 24.41 -37.98
N SER A 100 -1.98 25.23 -38.36
CA SER A 100 -0.69 25.34 -37.66
C SER A 100 -0.81 25.60 -36.16
N ALA A 101 -1.80 26.40 -35.74
CA ALA A 101 -2.06 26.69 -34.33
C ALA A 101 -2.47 25.43 -33.53
N VAL A 102 -3.24 24.53 -34.14
CA VAL A 102 -3.69 23.28 -33.51
C VAL A 102 -2.57 22.24 -33.52
N ALA A 103 -1.82 22.15 -34.63
CA ALA A 103 -0.63 21.30 -34.73
C ALA A 103 0.43 21.68 -33.68
N ALA A 104 0.70 22.97 -33.49
CA ALA A 104 1.66 23.47 -32.51
C ALA A 104 1.28 23.10 -31.07
N LYS A 105 -0.02 23.08 -30.73
CA LYS A 105 -0.51 22.62 -29.42
C LYS A 105 -0.37 21.11 -29.28
N LYS A 106 -0.90 20.33 -30.23
CA LYS A 106 -0.88 18.86 -30.16
C LYS A 106 0.53 18.25 -30.20
N THR A 107 1.48 18.90 -30.86
CA THR A 107 2.87 18.40 -30.97
C THR A 107 3.77 18.81 -29.80
N LYS A 108 3.26 19.56 -28.80
CA LYS A 108 4.01 19.95 -27.60
C LYS A 108 4.46 18.71 -26.82
N GLU A 109 3.58 17.72 -26.67
CA GLU A 109 3.85 16.45 -25.99
C GLU A 109 5.14 15.76 -26.50
N PHE A 110 5.32 15.67 -27.82
CA PHE A 110 6.46 14.97 -28.44
C PHE A 110 7.77 15.78 -28.43
N ARG A 111 7.70 17.06 -28.08
CA ARG A 111 8.85 17.97 -28.00
C ARG A 111 9.35 18.15 -26.56
N CYS A 112 8.55 17.75 -25.58
CA CYS A 112 8.91 17.82 -24.16
C CYS A 112 9.94 16.74 -23.78
N PRO A 113 10.88 17.05 -22.86
CA PRO A 113 11.80 16.07 -22.32
C PRO A 113 11.06 14.98 -21.51
N PRO A 114 11.63 13.76 -21.36
CA PRO A 114 10.94 12.64 -20.73
C PRO A 114 10.39 12.93 -19.33
N LYS A 115 11.10 13.72 -18.52
CA LYS A 115 10.66 14.09 -17.17
C LYS A 115 9.39 14.96 -17.17
N GLU A 116 9.25 15.85 -18.15
CA GLU A 116 8.05 16.67 -18.30
C GLU A 116 6.88 15.86 -18.86
N GLN A 117 7.16 14.94 -19.80
CA GLN A 117 6.17 13.99 -20.29
C GLN A 117 5.61 13.14 -19.14
N MET A 118 6.47 12.57 -18.29
CA MET A 118 6.04 11.81 -17.11
C MET A 118 5.20 12.65 -16.14
N ARG A 119 5.57 13.92 -15.89
CA ARG A 119 4.75 14.82 -15.06
C ARG A 119 3.37 15.09 -15.66
N ALA A 120 3.30 15.28 -16.98
CA ALA A 120 2.02 15.47 -17.66
C ALA A 120 1.16 14.20 -17.60
N LEU A 121 1.77 13.01 -17.80
CA LEU A 121 1.09 11.72 -17.69
C LEU A 121 0.54 11.46 -16.28
N LEU A 122 1.26 11.90 -15.25
CA LEU A 122 0.87 11.75 -13.85
C LEU A 122 -0.02 12.89 -13.31
N SER A 123 -0.35 13.88 -14.14
CA SER A 123 -1.21 15.01 -13.77
C SER A 123 -2.69 14.65 -13.98
N PHE A 124 -3.29 13.98 -13.00
CA PHE A 124 -4.71 13.57 -13.04
C PHE A 124 -5.68 14.59 -12.43
N LYS A 125 -5.28 15.85 -12.29
CA LYS A 125 -6.18 16.91 -11.82
C LYS A 125 -7.42 16.96 -12.70
N ASP A 126 -8.57 17.17 -12.07
CA ASP A 126 -9.87 17.21 -12.75
C ASP A 126 -9.83 18.22 -13.90
N ASN A 127 -10.40 17.80 -15.04
CA ASN A 127 -10.42 18.56 -16.29
C ASN A 127 -11.28 19.84 -16.21
N ASP A 128 -11.73 20.24 -15.02
CA ASP A 128 -12.68 21.34 -14.81
C ASP A 128 -12.04 22.73 -15.03
N ASP A 129 -10.70 22.80 -15.06
CA ASP A 129 -9.98 23.99 -15.48
C ASP A 129 -9.58 23.90 -16.95
N GLU A 130 -10.40 24.46 -17.85
CA GLU A 130 -10.02 24.68 -19.27
C GLU A 130 -8.77 25.58 -19.43
N SER A 131 -8.31 26.18 -18.34
CA SER A 131 -7.07 26.97 -18.24
C SER A 131 -5.82 26.11 -18.03
N ASN A 132 -5.94 24.85 -17.60
CA ASN A 132 -4.81 23.97 -17.35
C ASN A 132 -4.33 23.32 -18.66
N GLU A 133 -3.36 23.97 -19.32
CA GLU A 133 -2.62 23.45 -20.48
C GLU A 133 -1.81 22.16 -20.21
N GLN A 134 -1.94 21.58 -19.01
CA GLN A 134 -1.15 20.45 -18.49
C GLN A 134 -2.06 19.32 -17.94
N SER A 135 -3.25 19.13 -18.51
CA SER A 135 -4.04 17.90 -18.25
C SER A 135 -3.38 16.68 -18.91
N CYS A 136 -3.50 15.52 -18.25
CA CYS A 136 -2.94 14.27 -18.76
C CYS A 136 -3.53 13.91 -20.14
N PRO A 137 -2.67 13.71 -21.17
CA PRO A 137 -3.12 13.47 -22.55
C PRO A 137 -3.63 12.04 -22.78
N CYS A 138 -3.46 11.14 -21.80
CA CYS A 138 -3.91 9.76 -21.89
C CYS A 138 -5.44 9.65 -21.91
N ARG A 139 -5.91 8.56 -22.50
CA ARG A 139 -7.31 8.16 -22.43
C ARG A 139 -7.76 7.85 -21.01
N ASP A 140 -9.07 7.93 -20.78
CA ASP A 140 -9.67 7.73 -19.46
C ASP A 140 -9.48 6.31 -18.92
N ASP A 141 -9.39 5.29 -19.78
CA ASP A 141 -9.09 3.92 -19.37
C ASP A 141 -7.71 3.81 -18.71
N ILE A 142 -6.67 4.41 -19.30
CA ILE A 142 -5.31 4.45 -18.73
C ILE A 142 -5.30 5.24 -17.43
N LYS A 143 -6.00 6.38 -17.37
CA LYS A 143 -6.13 7.19 -16.15
C LYS A 143 -6.80 6.41 -15.03
N SER A 144 -7.90 5.72 -15.33
CA SER A 144 -8.65 4.91 -14.38
C SER A 144 -7.83 3.72 -13.88
N SER A 145 -7.03 3.10 -14.75
CA SER A 145 -6.16 1.98 -14.36
C SER A 145 -5.15 2.38 -13.28
N LEU A 146 -4.52 3.55 -13.39
CA LEU A 146 -3.62 4.04 -12.34
C LEU A 146 -4.36 4.40 -11.05
N LYS A 147 -5.52 5.07 -11.15
CA LYS A 147 -6.33 5.41 -9.97
C LYS A 147 -6.75 4.15 -9.22
N ASN A 148 -7.26 3.15 -9.93
CA ASN A 148 -7.65 1.87 -9.36
C ASN A 148 -6.47 1.16 -8.68
N PHE A 149 -5.31 1.10 -9.36
CA PHE A 149 -4.11 0.51 -8.77
C PHE A 149 -3.66 1.25 -7.50
N GLN A 150 -3.73 2.59 -7.50
CA GLN A 150 -3.41 3.39 -6.32
C GLN A 150 -4.37 3.08 -5.16
N ASP A 151 -5.67 2.98 -5.43
CA ASP A 151 -6.68 2.66 -4.41
C ASP A 151 -6.46 1.25 -3.84
N GLU A 152 -6.24 0.26 -4.70
CA GLU A 152 -5.90 -1.13 -4.33
C GLU A 152 -4.60 -1.19 -3.50
N LEU A 153 -3.58 -0.42 -3.89
CA LEU A 153 -2.30 -0.37 -3.18
C LEU A 153 -2.47 0.26 -1.79
N LEU A 154 -3.27 1.32 -1.66
CA LEU A 154 -3.56 1.97 -0.38
C LEU A 154 -4.37 1.04 0.54
N GLU A 155 -5.37 0.35 -0.01
CA GLU A 155 -6.14 -0.67 0.69
C GLU A 155 -5.25 -1.81 1.18
N HIS A 156 -4.38 -2.34 0.30
CA HIS A 156 -3.44 -3.41 0.65
C HIS A 156 -2.41 -2.97 1.70
N CYS A 157 -1.99 -1.70 1.67
CA CYS A 157 -1.12 -1.13 2.69
C CYS A 157 -1.83 -0.89 4.02
N LYS A 158 -3.17 -0.93 4.05
CA LYS A 158 -4.03 -0.58 5.20
C LYS A 158 -3.57 0.71 5.89
N MET A 159 -3.00 1.65 5.12
CA MET A 159 -2.72 2.97 5.64
C MET A 159 -4.06 3.59 6.06
N PRO A 160 -4.14 4.23 7.24
CA PRO A 160 -5.30 5.05 7.54
C PRO A 160 -5.43 6.04 6.39
N GLN A 161 -6.52 5.90 5.62
CA GLN A 161 -6.87 6.86 4.58
C GLN A 161 -6.85 8.23 5.27
N LEU A 162 -5.90 9.08 4.90
CA LEU A 162 -5.97 10.49 5.27
C LEU A 162 -7.22 10.96 4.56
N LYS A 163 -8.34 11.05 5.29
CA LYS A 163 -9.47 11.83 4.82
C LYS A 163 -8.89 13.22 4.56
N GLU A 164 -8.76 13.58 3.30
CA GLU A 164 -8.54 14.95 2.90
C GLU A 164 -9.81 15.69 3.34
N ASP A 165 -9.85 16.11 4.61
CA ASP A 165 -10.76 17.14 5.03
C ASP A 165 -10.35 18.35 4.21
N ALA A 166 -11.15 18.61 3.17
CA ALA A 166 -11.13 19.80 2.33
C ALA A 166 -11.31 21.03 3.22
N THR A 167 -10.24 21.42 3.88
CA THR A 167 -10.04 22.73 4.47
C THR A 167 -8.69 23.18 3.96
N ALA A 168 -8.75 23.76 2.76
CA ALA A 168 -7.75 24.73 2.35
C ALA A 168 -7.68 25.79 3.45
N ILE A 169 -6.70 25.66 4.33
CA ILE A 169 -6.21 26.76 5.15
C ILE A 169 -4.85 27.07 4.56
N GLU A 170 -4.83 28.08 3.67
CA GLU A 170 -3.64 28.88 3.42
C GLU A 170 -3.14 29.41 4.77
N LEU A 171 -2.11 28.82 5.35
CA LEU A 171 -1.28 29.49 6.34
C LEU A 171 0.12 28.86 6.36
N GLU A 172 1.10 29.70 6.02
CA GLU A 172 2.55 29.64 6.33
C GLU A 172 3.08 28.32 6.90
N ALA A 173 3.93 27.63 6.12
CA ALA A 173 4.57 26.36 6.48
C ALA A 173 5.39 26.44 7.79
N PRO A 174 4.97 25.76 8.88
CA PRO A 174 5.85 25.49 10.00
C PRO A 174 6.86 24.40 9.61
N PRO A 175 8.02 24.31 10.31
CA PRO A 175 9.05 23.33 9.99
C PRO A 175 8.45 21.93 9.99
N SER A 176 8.67 21.20 8.90
CA SER A 176 8.18 19.83 8.72
C SER A 176 8.47 19.00 9.98
N PRO A 177 7.47 18.34 10.60
CA PRO A 177 7.70 17.57 11.80
C PRO A 177 8.73 16.48 11.50
N SER A 178 9.67 16.29 12.43
CA SER A 178 10.72 15.27 12.30
C SER A 178 10.09 13.88 12.14
N LEU A 179 10.80 12.92 11.53
CA LEU A 179 10.33 11.55 11.38
C LEU A 179 9.86 10.94 12.71
N SER A 180 10.54 11.26 13.82
CA SER A 180 10.16 10.83 15.16
C SER A 180 8.84 11.44 15.64
N GLN A 181 8.56 12.72 15.32
CA GLN A 181 7.30 13.37 15.65
C GLN A 181 6.13 12.81 14.82
N LYS A 182 6.37 12.49 13.55
CA LYS A 182 5.37 11.82 12.69
C LYS A 182 5.05 10.42 13.19
N LEU A 183 6.07 9.65 13.60
CA LEU A 183 5.90 8.31 14.16
C LEU A 183 5.10 8.35 15.47
N MET A 184 5.43 9.28 16.37
CA MET A 184 4.70 9.48 17.62
C MET A 184 3.25 9.90 17.37
N ALA A 185 2.99 10.79 16.41
CA ALA A 185 1.63 11.16 16.04
C ALA A 185 0.83 9.96 15.51
N LEU A 186 1.47 9.05 14.78
CA LEU A 186 0.85 7.82 14.27
C LEU A 186 0.52 6.84 15.41
N VAL A 187 1.45 6.63 16.33
CA VAL A 187 1.26 5.80 17.54
C VAL A 187 0.13 6.34 18.41
N TRP A 188 0.09 7.65 18.64
CA TRP A 188 -0.98 8.30 19.41
C TRP A 188 -2.34 8.22 18.72
N ARG A 189 -2.40 8.27 17.39
CA ARG A 189 -3.65 8.06 16.64
C ARG A 189 -4.13 6.62 16.72
N ILE A 190 -3.25 5.64 16.55
CA ILE A 190 -3.60 4.21 16.72
C ILE A 190 -4.19 3.96 18.11
N LYS A 191 -3.56 4.51 19.16
CA LYS A 191 -4.06 4.44 20.54
C LYS A 191 -5.41 5.15 20.74
N LYS A 192 -5.70 6.19 19.95
CA LYS A 192 -6.98 6.91 19.98
C LYS A 192 -8.09 6.14 19.25
N ASP A 193 -7.75 5.46 18.16
CA ASP A 193 -8.68 4.59 17.43
C ASP A 193 -9.01 3.32 18.24
N GLU A 194 -8.07 2.80 19.03
CA GLU A 194 -8.34 1.74 20.01
C GLU A 194 -9.27 2.19 21.15
N SER A 195 -9.10 3.43 21.65
CA SER A 195 -9.92 3.94 22.77
C SER A 195 -11.34 4.36 22.38
N THR A 196 -11.62 4.62 21.10
CA THR A 196 -12.99 4.84 20.59
C THR A 196 -13.71 3.55 20.19
N THR A 197 -12.98 2.42 20.09
CA THR A 197 -13.51 1.10 19.68
C THR A 197 -13.83 0.17 20.86
N SER A 198 -13.69 0.62 22.11
CA SER A 198 -13.86 -0.22 23.30
C SER A 198 -15.31 -0.35 23.77
N LEU A 199 -16.14 -1.10 23.02
CA LEU A 199 -17.28 -1.85 23.58
C LEU A 199 -17.43 -3.20 22.84
N ASN A 200 -16.96 -4.27 23.49
CA ASN A 200 -17.33 -5.68 23.30
C ASN A 200 -17.28 -6.26 21.86
N SER A 201 -16.07 -6.58 21.40
CA SER A 201 -15.74 -7.87 20.75
C SER A 201 -14.22 -7.95 20.61
N GLU A 202 -13.61 -9.08 20.94
CA GLU A 202 -12.24 -9.39 20.49
C GLU A 202 -12.26 -9.45 18.96
N LYS A 203 -12.08 -8.30 18.30
CA LYS A 203 -11.98 -8.26 16.84
C LYS A 203 -10.69 -8.98 16.46
N LEU A 204 -10.83 -10.05 15.68
CA LEU A 204 -9.68 -10.71 15.08
C LEU A 204 -8.82 -9.69 14.33
N PRO A 205 -7.49 -9.75 14.42
CA PRO A 205 -6.65 -8.85 13.67
C PRO A 205 -6.81 -9.10 12.16
N ASP A 206 -7.36 -8.11 11.46
CA ASP A 206 -7.65 -8.21 10.03
C ASP A 206 -6.39 -8.23 9.13
N CYS A 207 -5.18 -8.02 9.68
CA CYS A 207 -3.93 -8.08 8.93
C CYS A 207 -2.72 -8.43 9.79
N MET A 208 -1.66 -8.91 9.12
CA MET A 208 -0.36 -9.21 9.73
C MET A 208 0.23 -8.05 10.54
N GLN A 209 0.05 -6.81 10.08
CA GLN A 209 0.53 -5.62 10.81
C GLN A 209 -0.20 -5.46 12.16
N LYS A 210 -1.54 -5.54 12.17
CA LYS A 210 -2.34 -5.48 13.41
C LYS A 210 -2.04 -6.67 14.32
N LEU A 211 -1.91 -7.88 13.77
CA LEU A 211 -1.56 -9.09 14.52
C LEU A 211 -0.20 -8.94 15.21
N THR A 212 0.81 -8.50 14.48
CA THR A 212 2.16 -8.27 15.02
C THR A 212 2.13 -7.19 16.09
N THR A 213 1.45 -6.07 15.83
CA THR A 213 1.37 -4.95 16.78
C THR A 213 0.69 -5.38 18.09
N ALA A 214 -0.49 -6.01 18.00
CA ALA A 214 -1.22 -6.51 19.16
C ALA A 214 -0.41 -7.55 19.96
N THR A 215 0.30 -8.45 19.26
CA THR A 215 1.16 -9.45 19.89
C THR A 215 2.32 -8.82 20.65
N MET A 216 3.01 -7.84 20.05
CA MET A 216 4.13 -7.14 20.69
C MET A 216 3.66 -6.33 21.91
N VAL A 217 2.52 -5.64 21.81
CA VAL A 217 1.93 -4.90 22.93
C VAL A 217 1.59 -5.84 24.08
N ARG A 218 0.90 -6.95 23.79
CA ARG A 218 0.54 -7.96 24.79
C ARG A 218 1.76 -8.53 25.51
N TRP A 219 2.82 -8.90 24.78
CA TRP A 219 4.04 -9.44 25.39
C TRP A 219 4.77 -8.41 26.27
N ALA A 220 4.71 -7.12 25.91
CA ALA A 220 5.27 -6.05 26.73
C ALA A 220 4.44 -5.77 28.00
N GLU A 221 3.13 -5.99 27.96
CA GLU A 221 2.23 -5.86 29.12
C GLU A 221 2.33 -7.04 30.10
N GLU A 222 2.58 -8.25 29.60
CA GLU A 222 2.57 -9.50 30.39
C GLU A 222 3.81 -9.70 31.26
N SER A 223 4.97 -9.19 30.86
CA SER A 223 6.23 -9.45 31.57
C SER A 223 7.28 -8.37 31.29
N PHE A 224 8.12 -8.07 32.29
CA PHE A 224 9.31 -7.26 32.08
C PHE A 224 10.26 -7.97 31.11
N ILE A 225 10.51 -7.37 29.96
CA ILE A 225 11.40 -7.90 28.93
C ILE A 225 12.85 -7.70 29.40
N ALA A 226 13.52 -8.81 29.72
CA ALA A 226 14.93 -8.83 30.11
C ALA A 226 15.72 -9.61 29.04
N ASN A 227 16.38 -8.85 28.16
CA ASN A 227 17.18 -9.23 26.97
C ASN A 227 16.41 -9.54 25.68
#